data_AF-A0A3N7BLY1-F1
#
_entry.id   AF-A0A3N7BLY1-F1
#
_cell.length_a   1.000
_cell.length_b   1.000
_cell.length_c   1.000
_cell.angle_alpha   90.00
_cell.angle_beta   90.00
_cell.angle_gamma   90.00
#
_symmetry.space_group_name_H-M   'P 1'
#
loop_
_entity.id
_entity.type
_entity.pdbx_description
1 polymer ?
#
loop_
_entity_poly.entity_id
_entity_poly.type
_entity_poly.pdbx_seq_one_letter_code
_entity_poly.pdbx_strand_id
1 'polypeptide(L)'
;MRFKLTHLGWTLLLLACSARADWSPLQVDVWDPPFNTQRKHSSQTYTALAKAEKKWSLCVVIPHLKDAYWMAVNYGLVEHARQLGVTLTIAAAGGYDKLDKQREQITQCLADKADALIIGSISNEGLNDLIDKFAAQGRPVIDLINGINSPKLSARAAADFYEMGKAAGDYAVQHFGQGRAQKLLWLPGPKGAGWAEAGDQGFRQALSASPLKIVAADWGDTGLAAQSGLISKMLDAHPDVDVIAGTAVSAEAAVQELRRRKLSARVKVLSYYFGPAVHRGIERGVMAAAPSDVPGLQARLAVDLAVRALEKKPYPRHLSAPIQLIDGANVGKVDLSGSLAPEGFRAIFSVNK
;
A
#
# COMPACT_ATOMS: atom_id res chain seq x y z
N MET A 1 34.01 63.93 25.73
CA MET A 1 33.08 63.55 24.64
C MET A 1 32.95 62.04 24.61
N ARG A 2 31.82 61.49 25.08
CA ARG A 2 31.51 60.05 25.04
C ARG A 2 30.57 59.80 23.85
N PHE A 3 31.02 59.05 22.84
CA PHE A 3 30.17 58.59 21.75
C PHE A 3 29.48 57.28 22.15
N LYS A 4 28.15 57.27 22.09
CA LYS A 4 27.32 56.07 22.21
C LYS A 4 27.20 55.42 20.83
N LEU A 5 27.61 54.16 20.67
CA LEU A 5 27.18 53.31 19.56
C LEU A 5 25.86 52.65 19.95
N THR A 6 24.80 52.95 19.21
CA THR A 6 23.52 52.23 19.24
C THR A 6 23.58 51.08 18.24
N HIS A 7 23.58 49.84 18.72
CA HIS A 7 23.36 48.65 17.88
C HIS A 7 21.85 48.49 17.62
N LEU A 8 21.44 48.67 16.36
CA LEU A 8 20.12 48.24 15.87
C LEU A 8 20.20 46.74 15.54
N GLY A 9 19.62 45.89 16.38
CA GLY A 9 19.47 44.47 16.11
C GLY A 9 18.36 44.25 15.07
N TRP A 10 18.73 43.74 13.89
CA TRP A 10 17.77 43.23 12.91
C TRP A 10 17.37 41.81 13.30
N THR A 11 16.15 41.64 13.80
CA THR A 11 15.56 40.32 14.03
C THR A 11 15.12 39.74 12.68
N LEU A 12 15.92 38.83 12.12
CA LEU A 12 15.52 38.02 10.98
C LEU A 12 14.43 37.04 11.45
N LEU A 13 13.17 37.32 11.12
CA LEU A 13 12.12 36.31 11.18
C LEU A 13 12.41 35.26 10.10
N LEU A 14 12.99 34.14 10.50
CA LEU A 14 12.99 32.92 9.70
C LEU A 14 11.55 32.39 9.66
N LEU A 15 10.79 32.81 8.64
CA LEU A 15 9.61 32.08 8.21
C LEU A 15 10.09 30.69 7.75
N ALA A 16 9.97 29.71 8.64
CA ALA A 16 10.04 28.30 8.27
C ALA A 16 8.81 27.97 7.41
N CYS A 17 8.87 28.33 6.13
CA CYS A 17 7.97 27.81 5.12
C CYS A 17 8.31 26.33 4.99
N SER A 18 7.62 25.51 5.79
CA SER A 18 7.63 24.07 5.63
C SER A 18 6.95 23.80 4.29
N ALA A 19 7.73 23.66 3.23
CA ALA A 19 7.23 23.21 1.94
C ALA A 19 6.67 21.79 2.15
N ARG A 20 5.39 21.71 2.52
CA ARG A 20 4.63 20.47 2.59
C ARG A 20 4.63 19.91 1.16
N ALA A 21 5.04 18.67 1.00
CA ALA A 21 4.96 17.99 -0.28
C ALA A 21 3.46 17.88 -0.66
N ASP A 22 3.02 18.73 -1.58
CA ASP A 22 1.66 18.70 -2.10
C ASP A 22 1.50 17.43 -2.95
N TRP A 23 0.96 16.39 -2.32
CA TRP A 23 0.64 15.11 -2.95
C TRP A 23 -0.58 15.17 -3.88
N SER A 24 -1.17 16.36 -4.03
CA SER A 24 -2.38 16.66 -4.80
C SER A 24 -2.19 17.99 -5.55
N PRO A 25 -2.75 18.17 -6.76
CA PRO A 25 -3.63 17.23 -7.46
C PRO A 25 -2.88 15.99 -7.99
N LEU A 26 -3.58 14.87 -8.11
CA LEU A 26 -3.06 13.61 -8.63
C LEU A 26 -4.07 12.91 -9.55
N GLN A 27 -3.60 12.00 -10.41
CA GLN A 27 -4.50 11.04 -11.05
C GLN A 27 -4.88 9.95 -10.05
N VAL A 28 -6.12 9.47 -10.12
CA VAL A 28 -6.61 8.30 -9.38
C VAL A 28 -7.43 7.43 -10.32
N ASP A 29 -7.40 6.13 -10.08
CA ASP A 29 -8.33 5.20 -10.70
C ASP A 29 -9.65 5.23 -9.94
N VAL A 30 -10.76 5.43 -10.64
CA VAL A 30 -12.11 5.48 -10.05
C VAL A 30 -12.98 4.39 -10.66
N TRP A 31 -13.54 3.53 -9.82
CA TRP A 31 -14.42 2.45 -10.25
C TRP A 31 -15.86 2.92 -10.38
N ASP A 32 -16.47 2.62 -11.52
CA ASP A 32 -17.86 2.99 -11.82
C ASP A 32 -18.60 1.84 -12.55
N PRO A 33 -19.64 1.24 -11.93
CA PRO A 33 -20.17 1.54 -10.59
C PRO A 33 -19.15 1.22 -9.48
N PRO A 34 -19.25 1.86 -8.30
CA PRO A 34 -18.32 1.59 -7.20
C PRO A 34 -18.43 0.13 -6.74
N PHE A 35 -17.29 -0.44 -6.32
CA PHE A 35 -17.18 -1.82 -5.86
C PHE A 35 -17.55 -2.90 -6.90
N ASN A 36 -17.50 -2.57 -8.20
CA ASN A 36 -17.81 -3.53 -9.26
C ASN A 36 -16.78 -4.69 -9.32
N THR A 37 -17.26 -5.89 -9.67
CA THR A 37 -16.42 -7.09 -9.81
C THR A 37 -15.77 -7.20 -11.20
N GLN A 38 -16.24 -6.39 -12.16
CA GLN A 38 -15.73 -6.33 -13.53
C GLN A 38 -14.41 -5.57 -13.63
N ARG A 39 -13.93 -4.97 -12.53
CA ARG A 39 -12.72 -4.13 -12.47
C ARG A 39 -12.74 -2.96 -13.46
N LYS A 40 -13.93 -2.45 -13.78
CA LYS A 40 -14.08 -1.30 -14.66
C LYS A 40 -13.77 -0.03 -13.88
N HIS A 41 -12.69 0.65 -14.26
CA HIS A 41 -12.30 1.95 -13.73
C HIS A 41 -11.91 2.93 -14.85
N SER A 42 -11.82 4.21 -14.49
CA SER A 42 -11.29 5.28 -15.34
C SER A 42 -10.35 6.17 -14.53
N SER A 43 -9.32 6.72 -15.20
CA SER A 43 -8.43 7.70 -14.59
C SER A 43 -9.16 9.04 -14.46
N GLN A 44 -9.08 9.66 -13.28
CA GLN A 44 -9.65 10.96 -12.99
C GLN A 44 -8.67 11.82 -12.20
N THR A 45 -8.69 13.14 -12.43
CA THR A 45 -7.96 14.08 -11.58
C THR A 45 -8.65 14.22 -10.23
N TYR A 46 -7.91 13.96 -9.16
CA TYR A 46 -8.33 14.15 -7.78
C TYR A 46 -7.60 15.33 -7.16
N THR A 47 -8.35 16.20 -6.50
CA THR A 47 -7.81 17.33 -5.73
C THR A 47 -8.24 17.17 -4.29
N ALA A 48 -7.28 16.95 -3.39
CA ALA A 48 -7.50 16.80 -1.95
C ALA A 48 -8.04 18.09 -1.32
N LEU A 49 -8.70 17.95 -0.17
CA LEU A 49 -9.12 19.07 0.65
C LEU A 49 -7.90 19.79 1.21
N ALA A 50 -7.92 21.12 1.17
CA ALA A 50 -6.86 21.93 1.78
C ALA A 50 -6.94 21.92 3.32
N LYS A 51 -8.16 21.85 3.86
CA LYS A 51 -8.48 21.79 5.30
C LYS A 51 -9.88 21.22 5.50
N ALA A 52 -10.16 20.69 6.69
CA ALA A 52 -11.52 20.43 7.14
C ALA A 52 -12.25 21.71 7.57
N GLU A 53 -13.57 21.71 7.53
CA GLU A 53 -14.45 22.77 8.02
C GLU A 53 -14.44 22.87 9.54
N LYS A 54 -14.19 21.75 10.23
CA LYS A 54 -13.99 21.68 11.68
C LYS A 54 -13.10 20.51 12.09
N LYS A 55 -12.74 20.47 13.37
CA LYS A 55 -11.92 19.42 13.99
C LYS A 55 -12.73 18.12 14.18
N TRP A 56 -12.99 17.41 13.08
CA TRP A 56 -13.66 16.10 13.10
C TRP A 56 -12.83 15.05 13.86
N SER A 57 -13.51 14.07 14.47
CA SER A 57 -12.90 12.94 15.14
C SER A 57 -12.93 11.70 14.25
N LEU A 58 -11.76 11.25 13.78
CA LEU A 58 -11.62 10.06 12.95
C LEU A 58 -11.06 8.90 13.79
N CYS A 59 -11.76 7.77 13.82
CA CYS A 59 -11.22 6.52 14.37
C CYS A 59 -10.73 5.64 13.23
N VAL A 60 -9.53 5.09 13.37
CA VAL A 60 -8.93 4.17 12.40
C VAL A 60 -8.60 2.87 13.09
N VAL A 61 -9.00 1.74 12.49
CA VAL A 61 -8.66 0.41 13.01
C VAL A 61 -8.02 -0.42 11.90
N ILE A 62 -6.77 -0.81 12.11
CA ILE A 62 -5.92 -1.54 11.15
C ILE A 62 -5.49 -2.91 11.71
N PRO A 63 -5.08 -3.89 10.89
CA PRO A 63 -4.79 -5.23 11.39
C PRO A 63 -3.55 -5.24 12.29
N HIS A 64 -2.50 -4.52 11.94
CA HIS A 64 -1.25 -4.44 12.72
C HIS A 64 -0.34 -3.29 12.27
N LEU A 65 0.79 -3.11 12.96
CA LEU A 65 1.90 -2.21 12.59
C LEU A 65 3.25 -2.94 12.63
N LYS A 66 3.25 -4.23 12.26
CA LYS A 66 4.43 -5.10 12.33
C LYS A 66 5.35 -5.00 11.11
N ASP A 67 4.88 -4.42 10.01
CA ASP A 67 5.62 -4.33 8.75
C ASP A 67 5.68 -2.91 8.19
N ALA A 68 6.54 -2.73 7.20
CA ALA A 68 6.74 -1.44 6.55
C ALA A 68 5.53 -0.94 5.75
N TYR A 69 4.66 -1.86 5.31
CA TYR A 69 3.46 -1.53 4.54
C TYR A 69 2.46 -0.78 5.41
N TRP A 70 2.08 -1.36 6.55
CA TRP A 70 1.17 -0.69 7.50
C TRP A 70 1.82 0.49 8.21
N MET A 71 3.16 0.53 8.29
CA MET A 71 3.87 1.74 8.72
C MET A 71 3.73 2.89 7.71
N ALA A 72 3.78 2.62 6.40
CA ALA A 72 3.50 3.62 5.37
C ALA A 72 2.04 4.10 5.42
N VAL A 73 1.09 3.17 5.65
CA VAL A 73 -0.32 3.52 5.92
C VAL A 73 -0.43 4.45 7.13
N ASN A 74 0.18 4.10 8.27
CA ASN A 74 0.16 4.92 9.48
C ASN A 74 0.69 6.34 9.21
N TYR A 75 1.82 6.44 8.51
CA TYR A 75 2.40 7.71 8.11
C TYR A 75 1.42 8.54 7.26
N GLY A 76 0.81 7.92 6.23
CA GLY A 76 -0.16 8.59 5.36
C GLY A 76 -1.41 9.09 6.10
N LEU A 77 -1.98 8.27 6.98
CA LEU A 77 -3.11 8.64 7.84
C LEU A 77 -2.77 9.87 8.69
N VAL A 78 -1.62 9.82 9.36
CA VAL A 78 -1.17 10.83 10.33
C VAL A 78 -0.87 12.16 9.65
N GLU A 79 -0.13 12.13 8.54
CA GLU A 79 0.23 13.35 7.82
C GLU A 79 -0.99 14.06 7.25
N HIS A 80 -1.92 13.32 6.66
CA HIS A 80 -3.12 13.96 6.10
C HIS A 80 -4.10 14.42 7.19
N ALA A 81 -4.23 13.69 8.30
CA ALA A 81 -5.03 14.16 9.42
C ALA A 81 -4.49 15.47 10.02
N ARG A 82 -3.16 15.61 10.12
CA ARG A 82 -2.50 16.88 10.52
C ARG A 82 -2.76 17.98 9.51
N GLN A 83 -2.65 17.69 8.22
CA GLN A 83 -2.91 18.64 7.14
C GLN A 83 -4.34 19.19 7.20
N LEU A 84 -5.33 18.31 7.38
CA LEU A 84 -6.74 18.72 7.45
C LEU A 84 -7.14 19.36 8.78
N GLY A 85 -6.32 19.23 9.82
CA GLY A 85 -6.63 19.74 11.16
C GLY A 85 -7.70 18.92 11.90
N VAL A 86 -7.85 17.63 11.58
CA VAL A 86 -8.78 16.71 12.23
C VAL A 86 -8.10 15.93 13.35
N THR A 87 -8.87 15.45 14.32
CA THR A 87 -8.39 14.49 15.33
C THR A 87 -8.37 13.10 14.72
N LEU A 88 -7.30 12.37 14.97
CA LEU A 88 -7.15 10.98 14.55
C LEU A 88 -6.81 10.11 15.76
N THR A 89 -7.48 8.98 15.91
CA THR A 89 -7.07 7.90 16.81
C THR A 89 -6.94 6.62 16.00
N ILE A 90 -5.79 5.95 16.11
CA ILE A 90 -5.48 4.72 15.41
C ILE A 90 -5.37 3.58 16.43
N ALA A 91 -6.06 2.48 16.18
CA ALA A 91 -5.91 1.23 16.89
C ALA A 91 -5.38 0.15 15.92
N ALA A 92 -4.49 -0.70 16.42
CA ALA A 92 -3.97 -1.85 15.68
C ALA A 92 -4.33 -3.14 16.42
N ALA A 93 -4.94 -4.10 15.72
CA ALA A 93 -5.45 -5.34 16.33
C ALA A 93 -4.33 -6.31 16.76
N GLY A 94 -3.14 -6.17 16.17
CA GLY A 94 -1.96 -6.95 16.53
C GLY A 94 -1.71 -8.17 15.64
N GLY A 95 -2.47 -8.34 14.54
CA GLY A 95 -2.28 -9.41 13.58
C GLY A 95 -3.57 -9.73 12.80
N TYR A 96 -3.46 -10.41 11.67
CA TYR A 96 -4.60 -10.90 10.89
C TYR A 96 -5.35 -12.05 11.60
N ASP A 97 -4.78 -12.66 12.64
CA ASP A 97 -5.43 -13.65 13.49
C ASP A 97 -6.27 -13.02 14.62
N LYS A 98 -6.33 -11.68 14.71
CA LYS A 98 -6.94 -10.94 15.84
C LYS A 98 -8.25 -10.24 15.48
N LEU A 99 -9.15 -10.93 14.76
CA LEU A 99 -10.45 -10.36 14.36
C LEU A 99 -11.27 -9.89 15.57
N ASP A 100 -11.34 -10.66 16.65
CA ASP A 100 -12.07 -10.27 17.86
C ASP A 100 -11.52 -8.98 18.47
N LYS A 101 -10.19 -8.81 18.47
CA LYS A 101 -9.58 -7.58 18.95
C LYS A 101 -9.93 -6.38 18.07
N GLN A 102 -9.97 -6.57 16.75
CA GLN A 102 -10.40 -5.52 15.82
C GLN A 102 -11.86 -5.15 16.07
N ARG A 103 -12.74 -6.12 16.35
CA ARG A 103 -14.15 -5.89 16.70
C ARG A 103 -14.29 -5.10 18.01
N GLU A 104 -13.51 -5.43 19.05
CA GLU A 104 -13.45 -4.66 20.29
C GLU A 104 -13.04 -3.21 20.04
N GLN A 105 -11.99 -2.99 19.24
CA GLN A 105 -11.48 -1.66 18.92
C GLN A 105 -12.50 -0.81 18.14
N ILE A 106 -13.21 -1.39 17.17
CA ILE A 106 -14.30 -0.71 16.45
C ILE A 106 -15.47 -0.40 17.39
N THR A 107 -15.78 -1.32 18.31
CA THR A 107 -16.80 -1.08 19.34
C THR A 107 -16.40 0.08 20.25
N GLN A 108 -15.12 0.22 20.60
CA GLN A 108 -14.62 1.38 21.32
C GLN A 108 -14.76 2.67 20.50
N CYS A 109 -14.47 2.65 19.19
CA CYS A 109 -14.72 3.81 18.32
C CYS A 109 -16.20 4.24 18.31
N LEU A 110 -17.15 3.29 18.41
CA LEU A 110 -18.57 3.60 18.56
C LEU A 110 -18.84 4.31 19.89
N ALA A 111 -18.31 3.78 20.99
CA ALA A 111 -18.47 4.31 22.35
C ALA A 111 -17.85 5.72 22.49
N ASP A 112 -16.69 5.94 21.88
CA ASP A 112 -15.98 7.22 21.86
C ASP A 112 -16.61 8.25 20.91
N LYS A 113 -17.71 7.88 20.22
CA LYS A 113 -18.48 8.75 19.31
C LYS A 113 -17.64 9.39 18.19
N ALA A 114 -16.64 8.68 17.67
CA ALA A 114 -15.85 9.16 16.53
C ALA A 114 -16.73 9.51 15.31
N ASP A 115 -16.61 10.69 14.72
CA ASP A 115 -17.48 11.12 13.63
C ASP A 115 -17.43 10.18 12.41
N ALA A 116 -16.28 9.57 12.13
CA ALA A 116 -16.12 8.57 11.06
C ALA A 116 -15.21 7.41 11.47
N LEU A 117 -15.33 6.30 10.73
CA LEU A 117 -14.50 5.12 10.86
C LEU A 117 -13.73 4.84 9.57
N ILE A 118 -12.43 4.58 9.68
CA ILE A 118 -11.59 4.06 8.60
C ILE A 118 -11.09 2.67 9.00
N ILE A 119 -11.24 1.67 8.13
CA ILE A 119 -10.96 0.27 8.47
C ILE A 119 -9.96 -0.33 7.47
N GLY A 120 -8.82 -0.79 7.97
CA GLY A 120 -8.03 -1.84 7.31
C GLY A 120 -8.50 -3.20 7.84
N SER A 121 -9.33 -3.92 7.08
CA SER A 121 -10.05 -5.09 7.59
C SER A 121 -9.16 -6.32 7.75
N ILE A 122 -9.39 -7.11 8.81
CA ILE A 122 -8.85 -8.48 8.91
C ILE A 122 -9.67 -9.45 8.06
N SER A 123 -10.99 -9.23 7.98
CA SER A 123 -11.95 -10.07 7.28
C SER A 123 -12.83 -9.23 6.39
N ASN A 124 -13.14 -9.74 5.19
CA ASN A 124 -14.00 -9.06 4.22
C ASN A 124 -15.45 -8.95 4.72
N GLU A 125 -15.89 -9.79 5.66
CA GLU A 125 -17.30 -9.84 6.11
C GLU A 125 -17.45 -9.77 7.64
N GLY A 126 -16.41 -10.14 8.39
CA GLY A 126 -16.45 -10.29 9.85
C GLY A 126 -16.64 -9.00 10.66
N LEU A 127 -16.82 -7.84 10.00
CA LEU A 127 -17.03 -6.54 10.62
C LEU A 127 -18.38 -5.89 10.23
N ASN A 128 -19.18 -6.55 9.38
CA ASN A 128 -20.36 -5.95 8.75
C ASN A 128 -21.41 -5.46 9.77
N ASP A 129 -21.62 -6.19 10.87
CA ASP A 129 -22.55 -5.79 11.94
C ASP A 129 -22.14 -4.49 12.65
N LEU A 130 -20.83 -4.23 12.78
CA LEU A 130 -20.32 -2.98 13.36
C LEU A 130 -20.35 -1.83 12.36
N ILE A 131 -20.13 -2.12 11.09
CA ILE A 131 -20.28 -1.15 9.99
C ILE A 131 -21.74 -0.68 9.90
N ASP A 132 -22.69 -1.61 10.00
CA ASP A 132 -24.12 -1.30 10.01
C ASP A 132 -24.49 -0.35 11.15
N LYS A 133 -23.91 -0.52 12.34
CA LYS A 133 -24.12 0.37 13.50
C LYS A 133 -23.59 1.79 13.25
N PHE A 134 -22.41 1.94 12.64
CA PHE A 134 -21.88 3.24 12.24
C PHE A 134 -22.80 3.93 11.21
N ALA A 135 -23.17 3.19 10.16
CA ALA A 135 -24.01 3.70 9.08
C ALA A 135 -25.42 4.08 9.57
N ALA A 136 -26.01 3.33 10.50
CA ALA A 136 -27.31 3.64 11.10
C ALA A 136 -27.30 4.97 11.90
N GLN A 137 -26.14 5.41 12.37
CA GLN A 137 -25.95 6.72 13.02
C GLN A 137 -25.57 7.83 12.03
N GLY A 138 -25.55 7.54 10.72
CA GLY A 138 -25.12 8.48 9.68
C GLY A 138 -23.62 8.79 9.70
N ARG A 139 -22.81 7.98 10.40
CA ARG A 139 -21.35 8.13 10.50
C ARG A 139 -20.68 7.37 9.36
N PRO A 140 -19.87 8.01 8.50
CA PRO A 140 -19.30 7.35 7.34
C PRO A 140 -18.27 6.30 7.72
N VAL A 141 -18.21 5.26 6.89
CA VAL A 141 -17.25 4.15 7.02
C VAL A 141 -16.44 4.05 5.74
N ILE A 142 -15.12 4.17 5.85
CA ILE A 142 -14.18 4.09 4.74
C ILE A 142 -13.40 2.77 4.83
N ASP A 143 -13.46 2.01 3.75
CA ASP A 143 -12.66 0.80 3.55
C ASP A 143 -11.27 1.17 3.00
N LEU A 144 -10.22 0.74 3.68
CA LEU A 144 -8.84 1.10 3.39
C LEU A 144 -8.03 -0.18 3.12
N ILE A 145 -7.41 -0.24 1.94
CA ILE A 145 -6.53 -1.32 1.46
C ILE A 145 -7.24 -2.68 1.23
N ASN A 146 -7.71 -3.34 2.29
CA ASN A 146 -7.91 -4.79 2.28
C ASN A 146 -9.23 -5.24 1.62
N GLY A 147 -10.22 -4.36 1.53
CA GLY A 147 -11.53 -4.70 0.97
C GLY A 147 -12.48 -5.28 2.00
N ILE A 148 -13.70 -4.74 2.01
CA ILE A 148 -14.83 -5.15 2.85
C ILE A 148 -16.06 -5.33 1.97
N ASN A 149 -16.74 -6.47 2.10
CA ASN A 149 -17.97 -6.77 1.40
C ASN A 149 -19.17 -6.28 2.22
N SER A 150 -19.39 -4.95 2.23
CA SER A 150 -20.57 -4.34 2.86
C SER A 150 -21.20 -3.28 1.95
N PRO A 151 -22.53 -3.31 1.76
CA PRO A 151 -23.24 -2.27 1.02
C PRO A 151 -23.31 -0.93 1.77
N LYS A 152 -22.92 -0.90 3.06
CA LYS A 152 -22.99 0.28 3.93
C LYS A 152 -21.70 1.13 3.94
N LEU A 153 -20.68 0.73 3.18
CA LEU A 153 -19.47 1.55 3.02
C LEU A 153 -19.79 2.87 2.33
N SER A 154 -19.26 3.96 2.89
CA SER A 154 -19.34 5.29 2.26
C SER A 154 -18.40 5.34 1.06
N ALA A 155 -17.15 4.91 1.25
CA ALA A 155 -16.16 4.79 0.18
C ALA A 155 -15.12 3.68 0.43
N ARG A 156 -14.32 3.39 -0.60
CA ARG A 156 -13.11 2.55 -0.54
C ARG A 156 -11.92 3.28 -1.16
N ALA A 157 -10.78 3.24 -0.46
CA ALA A 157 -9.46 3.59 -0.96
C ALA A 157 -8.60 2.31 -0.97
N ALA A 158 -8.58 1.61 -2.10
CA ALA A 158 -7.93 0.30 -2.24
C ALA A 158 -7.48 0.06 -3.68
N ALA A 159 -6.22 -0.34 -3.88
CA ALA A 159 -5.74 -0.87 -5.14
C ALA A 159 -6.25 -2.30 -5.40
N ASP A 160 -6.31 -2.71 -6.67
CA ASP A 160 -6.62 -4.10 -7.03
C ASP A 160 -5.33 -4.93 -7.17
N PHE A 161 -5.20 -5.97 -6.37
CA PHE A 161 -4.04 -6.87 -6.43
C PHE A 161 -3.96 -7.65 -7.75
N TYR A 162 -5.06 -7.80 -8.49
CA TYR A 162 -5.02 -8.27 -9.86
C TYR A 162 -4.18 -7.34 -10.74
N GLU A 163 -4.38 -6.03 -10.66
CA GLU A 163 -3.59 -5.05 -11.41
C GLU A 163 -2.13 -5.02 -10.95
N MET A 164 -1.84 -5.26 -9.66
CA MET A 164 -0.47 -5.42 -9.17
C MET A 164 0.24 -6.62 -9.79
N GLY A 165 -0.42 -7.79 -9.79
CA GLY A 165 0.10 -8.99 -10.44
C GLY A 165 0.28 -8.79 -11.94
N LYS A 166 -0.70 -8.16 -12.60
CA LYS A 166 -0.66 -7.84 -14.02
C LYS A 166 0.49 -6.89 -14.36
N ALA A 167 0.70 -5.82 -13.59
CA ALA A 167 1.79 -4.86 -13.81
C ALA A 167 3.17 -5.52 -13.69
N ALA A 168 3.36 -6.41 -12.71
CA ALA A 168 4.59 -7.19 -12.61
C ALA A 168 4.76 -8.16 -13.79
N GLY A 169 3.67 -8.83 -14.21
CA GLY A 169 3.68 -9.72 -15.35
C GLY A 169 4.00 -8.99 -16.66
N ASP A 170 3.40 -7.83 -16.90
CA ASP A 170 3.65 -6.99 -18.08
C ASP A 170 5.13 -6.57 -18.15
N TYR A 171 5.71 -6.17 -17.01
CA TYR A 171 7.15 -5.90 -16.92
C TYR A 171 7.99 -7.14 -17.28
N ALA A 172 7.62 -8.31 -16.73
CA ALA A 172 8.32 -9.55 -17.03
C ALA A 172 8.26 -9.90 -18.52
N VAL A 173 7.10 -9.72 -19.18
CA VAL A 173 6.96 -9.93 -20.62
C VAL A 173 7.81 -8.94 -21.41
N GLN A 174 7.79 -7.66 -21.06
CA GLN A 174 8.53 -6.63 -21.76
C GLN A 174 10.05 -6.81 -21.66
N HIS A 175 10.57 -7.19 -20.49
CA HIS A 175 12.01 -7.23 -20.21
C HIS A 175 12.64 -8.62 -20.28
N PHE A 176 11.86 -9.68 -20.04
CA PHE A 176 12.34 -11.07 -20.02
C PHE A 176 11.65 -11.94 -21.08
N GLY A 177 10.58 -11.46 -21.71
CA GLY A 177 9.88 -12.19 -22.77
C GLY A 177 10.50 -12.01 -24.17
N GLN A 178 11.53 -11.18 -24.33
CA GLN A 178 12.16 -10.95 -25.64
C GLN A 178 13.22 -12.02 -25.93
N GLY A 179 13.10 -12.71 -27.08
CA GLY A 179 14.07 -13.71 -27.53
C GLY A 179 13.68 -15.16 -27.21
N ARG A 180 14.62 -15.96 -26.67
CA ARG A 180 14.38 -17.39 -26.34
C ARG A 180 13.32 -17.52 -25.25
N ALA A 181 12.54 -18.61 -25.27
CA ALA A 181 11.58 -18.92 -24.20
C ALA A 181 12.32 -18.97 -22.85
N GLN A 182 12.00 -18.03 -21.97
CA GLN A 182 12.58 -17.95 -20.64
C GLN A 182 11.73 -18.73 -19.64
N LYS A 183 12.40 -19.37 -18.68
CA LYS A 183 11.77 -20.17 -17.64
C LYS A 183 11.62 -19.34 -16.36
N LEU A 184 10.41 -19.30 -15.83
CA LEU A 184 10.05 -18.51 -14.64
C LEU A 184 9.56 -19.42 -13.51
N LEU A 185 10.06 -19.17 -12.30
CA LEU A 185 9.48 -19.69 -11.06
C LEU A 185 8.58 -18.61 -10.44
N TRP A 186 7.37 -19.01 -10.04
CA TRP A 186 6.35 -18.10 -9.53
C TRP A 186 5.99 -18.42 -8.08
N LEU A 187 6.09 -17.42 -7.20
CA LEU A 187 5.77 -17.55 -5.76
C LEU A 187 4.69 -16.52 -5.37
N PRO A 188 3.40 -16.79 -5.61
CA PRO A 188 2.28 -15.87 -5.36
C PRO A 188 1.96 -15.66 -3.88
N GLY A 189 2.61 -16.36 -2.94
CA GLY A 189 2.31 -16.26 -1.51
C GLY A 189 1.30 -17.32 -1.03
N PRO A 190 0.52 -17.05 0.03
CA PRO A 190 -0.30 -18.06 0.69
C PRO A 190 -1.53 -18.43 -0.14
N LYS A 191 -1.75 -19.73 -0.34
CA LYS A 191 -2.94 -20.24 -1.05
C LYS A 191 -4.22 -19.87 -0.29
N GLY A 192 -5.25 -19.44 -1.01
CA GLY A 192 -6.53 -19.03 -0.43
C GLY A 192 -6.56 -17.61 0.16
N ALA A 193 -5.44 -16.89 0.17
CA ALA A 193 -5.45 -15.47 0.50
C ALA A 193 -5.93 -14.65 -0.72
N GLY A 194 -7.00 -13.87 -0.56
CA GLY A 194 -7.66 -13.20 -1.69
C GLY A 194 -6.73 -12.28 -2.52
N TRP A 195 -5.80 -11.58 -1.87
CA TRP A 195 -4.79 -10.75 -2.55
C TRP A 195 -3.76 -11.57 -3.34
N ALA A 196 -3.38 -12.75 -2.83
CA ALA A 196 -2.44 -13.66 -3.49
C ALA A 196 -3.09 -14.32 -4.72
N GLU A 197 -4.33 -14.77 -4.57
CA GLU A 197 -5.13 -15.34 -5.68
C GLU A 197 -5.39 -14.29 -6.78
N ALA A 198 -5.75 -13.05 -6.41
CA ALA A 198 -5.92 -11.97 -7.37
C ALA A 198 -4.61 -11.64 -8.11
N GLY A 199 -3.49 -11.54 -7.37
CA GLY A 199 -2.17 -11.32 -7.94
C GLY A 199 -1.71 -12.44 -8.90
N ASP A 200 -1.94 -13.70 -8.54
CA ASP A 200 -1.67 -14.85 -9.42
C ASP A 200 -2.48 -14.77 -10.72
N GLN A 201 -3.77 -14.47 -10.64
CA GLN A 201 -4.64 -14.30 -11.81
C GLN A 201 -4.12 -13.19 -12.73
N GLY A 202 -3.80 -12.02 -12.18
CA GLY A 202 -3.28 -10.89 -12.95
C GLY A 202 -1.93 -11.19 -13.60
N PHE A 203 -1.01 -11.80 -12.86
CA PHE A 203 0.32 -12.17 -13.35
C PHE A 203 0.23 -13.20 -14.48
N ARG A 204 -0.58 -14.25 -14.32
CA ARG A 204 -0.81 -15.26 -15.36
C ARG A 204 -1.48 -14.68 -16.60
N GLN A 205 -2.44 -13.77 -16.42
CA GLN A 205 -3.09 -13.10 -17.53
C GLN A 205 -2.08 -12.34 -18.39
N ALA A 206 -1.19 -11.57 -17.77
CA ALA A 206 -0.14 -10.83 -18.48
C ALA A 206 0.79 -11.75 -19.28
N LEU A 207 1.10 -12.94 -18.76
CA LEU A 207 1.98 -13.92 -19.41
C LEU A 207 1.27 -14.78 -20.48
N SER A 208 -0.06 -14.76 -20.59
CA SER A 208 -0.83 -15.70 -21.43
C SER A 208 -0.37 -15.79 -22.90
N ALA A 209 0.00 -14.66 -23.50
CA ALA A 209 0.47 -14.56 -24.89
C ALA A 209 2.01 -14.45 -25.01
N SER A 210 2.74 -14.67 -23.90
CA SER A 210 4.19 -14.49 -23.83
C SER A 210 4.96 -15.81 -24.07
N PRO A 211 6.19 -15.73 -24.64
CA PRO A 211 7.12 -16.85 -24.65
C PRO A 211 7.73 -17.14 -23.27
N LEU A 212 7.59 -16.25 -22.28
CA LEU A 212 7.96 -16.49 -20.88
C LEU A 212 7.04 -17.55 -20.27
N LYS A 213 7.61 -18.66 -19.77
CA LYS A 213 6.82 -19.78 -19.24
C LYS A 213 7.03 -19.95 -17.74
N ILE A 214 5.94 -19.98 -16.99
CA ILE A 214 5.93 -20.42 -15.59
C ILE A 214 6.19 -21.93 -15.59
N VAL A 215 7.42 -22.33 -15.25
CA VAL A 215 7.81 -23.76 -15.22
C VAL A 215 7.47 -24.44 -13.90
N ALA A 216 7.35 -23.66 -12.83
CA ALA A 216 6.75 -24.08 -11.58
C ALA A 216 6.18 -22.88 -10.82
N ALA A 217 5.13 -23.15 -10.06
CA ALA A 217 4.59 -22.23 -9.08
C ALA A 217 4.38 -22.99 -7.76
N ASP A 218 4.75 -22.38 -6.64
CA ASP A 218 4.52 -22.96 -5.32
C ASP A 218 3.98 -21.89 -4.36
N TRP A 219 3.08 -22.32 -3.48
CA TRP A 219 2.35 -21.44 -2.57
C TRP A 219 2.89 -21.59 -1.15
N GLY A 220 3.02 -20.50 -0.42
CA GLY A 220 3.56 -20.55 0.93
C GLY A 220 3.41 -19.26 1.71
N ASP A 221 3.52 -19.40 3.03
CA ASP A 221 3.53 -18.29 3.98
C ASP A 221 4.58 -17.22 3.60
N THR A 222 4.30 -15.95 3.89
CA THR A 222 5.21 -14.82 3.61
C THR A 222 6.31 -14.66 4.67
N GLY A 223 6.73 -15.75 5.32
CA GLY A 223 7.92 -15.82 6.14
C GLY A 223 9.18 -16.15 5.32
N LEU A 224 10.29 -15.46 5.61
CA LEU A 224 11.58 -15.68 4.92
C LEU A 224 12.01 -17.15 4.88
N ALA A 225 11.87 -17.87 6.00
CA ALA A 225 12.26 -19.28 6.08
C ALA A 225 11.42 -20.18 5.14
N ALA A 226 10.11 -19.98 5.10
CA ALA A 226 9.21 -20.72 4.22
C ALA A 226 9.55 -20.44 2.75
N GLN A 227 9.71 -19.16 2.40
CA GLN A 227 10.04 -18.74 1.04
C GLN A 227 11.42 -19.24 0.58
N SER A 228 12.45 -19.18 1.44
CA SER A 228 13.78 -19.74 1.14
C SER A 228 13.73 -21.24 0.88
N GLY A 229 12.94 -21.99 1.67
CA GLY A 229 12.76 -23.43 1.46
C GLY A 229 12.10 -23.75 0.11
N LEU A 230 11.03 -23.03 -0.25
CA LEU A 230 10.36 -23.16 -1.55
C LEU A 230 11.32 -22.85 -2.70
N ILE A 231 12.04 -21.72 -2.63
CA ILE A 231 12.97 -21.30 -3.68
C ILE A 231 14.12 -22.29 -3.84
N SER A 232 14.68 -22.80 -2.73
CA SER A 232 15.72 -23.83 -2.78
C SER A 232 15.24 -25.07 -3.53
N LYS A 233 14.08 -25.61 -3.15
CA LYS A 233 13.45 -26.78 -3.78
C LYS A 233 13.18 -26.54 -5.28
N MET A 234 12.65 -25.38 -5.63
CA MET A 234 12.35 -25.04 -7.02
C MET A 234 13.62 -24.85 -7.86
N LEU A 235 14.69 -24.29 -7.30
CA LEU A 235 16.00 -24.17 -7.96
C LEU A 235 16.67 -25.52 -8.17
N ASP A 236 16.48 -26.47 -7.24
CA ASP A 236 16.98 -27.85 -7.40
C ASP A 236 16.24 -28.59 -8.51
N ALA A 237 14.91 -28.41 -8.61
CA ALA A 237 14.08 -29.03 -9.64
C ALA A 237 14.19 -28.36 -11.02
N HIS A 238 14.48 -27.06 -11.06
CA HIS A 238 14.56 -26.25 -12.28
C HIS A 238 15.89 -25.45 -12.32
N PRO A 239 17.05 -26.14 -12.44
CA PRO A 239 18.36 -25.48 -12.39
C PRO A 239 18.60 -24.52 -13.56
N ASP A 240 17.80 -24.60 -14.62
CA ASP A 240 17.88 -23.77 -15.82
C ASP A 240 16.87 -22.61 -15.85
N VAL A 241 16.23 -22.30 -14.71
CA VAL A 241 15.36 -21.11 -14.57
C VAL A 241 16.10 -19.81 -14.91
N ASP A 242 15.43 -18.89 -15.59
CA ASP A 242 15.96 -17.56 -15.92
C ASP A 242 15.42 -16.45 -14.99
N VAL A 243 14.19 -16.60 -14.48
CA VAL A 243 13.50 -15.59 -13.66
C VAL A 243 12.85 -16.21 -12.43
N ILE A 244 12.96 -15.56 -11.28
CA ILE A 244 12.12 -15.81 -10.10
C ILE A 244 11.25 -14.58 -9.89
N ALA A 245 9.93 -14.76 -9.86
CA ALA A 245 8.97 -13.72 -9.53
C ALA A 245 8.11 -14.15 -8.34
N GLY A 246 7.75 -13.22 -7.46
CA GLY A 246 6.89 -13.53 -6.33
C GLY A 246 6.67 -12.35 -5.39
N THR A 247 6.24 -12.66 -4.16
CA THR A 247 6.05 -11.64 -3.12
C THR A 247 7.35 -10.88 -2.83
N ALA A 248 7.29 -9.72 -2.16
CA ALA A 248 8.49 -9.01 -1.72
C ALA A 248 9.41 -9.90 -0.86
N VAL A 249 8.82 -10.76 -0.03
CA VAL A 249 9.57 -11.70 0.81
C VAL A 249 10.19 -12.82 -0.03
N SER A 250 9.46 -13.34 -1.04
CA SER A 250 9.99 -14.30 -2.01
C SER A 250 11.17 -13.71 -2.78
N ALA A 251 11.07 -12.45 -3.23
CA ALA A 251 12.14 -11.75 -3.93
C ALA A 251 13.37 -11.57 -3.02
N GLU A 252 13.18 -11.17 -1.76
CA GLU A 252 14.26 -11.06 -0.79
C GLU A 252 14.96 -12.41 -0.54
N ALA A 253 14.18 -13.46 -0.31
CA ALA A 253 14.69 -14.82 -0.14
C ALA A 253 15.42 -15.32 -1.40
N ALA A 254 14.92 -14.99 -2.60
CA ALA A 254 15.54 -15.35 -3.87
C ALA A 254 16.93 -14.72 -4.01
N VAL A 255 17.08 -13.43 -3.71
CA VAL A 255 18.38 -12.76 -3.76
C VAL A 255 19.40 -13.46 -2.85
N GLN A 256 18.99 -13.85 -1.63
CA GLN A 256 19.87 -14.54 -0.70
C GLN A 256 20.29 -15.92 -1.21
N GLU A 257 19.34 -16.70 -1.73
CA GLU A 257 19.59 -18.06 -2.20
C GLU A 257 20.40 -18.10 -3.50
N LEU A 258 20.11 -17.18 -4.43
CA LEU A 258 20.89 -17.00 -5.65
C LEU A 258 22.34 -16.63 -5.34
N ARG A 259 22.58 -15.77 -4.34
CA ARG A 259 23.93 -15.43 -3.90
C ARG A 259 24.66 -16.66 -3.34
N ARG A 260 24.00 -17.44 -2.47
CA ARG A 260 24.56 -18.67 -1.89
C ARG A 260 24.97 -19.68 -2.97
N ARG A 261 24.18 -19.77 -4.04
CA ARG A 261 24.39 -20.68 -5.17
C ARG A 261 25.24 -20.10 -6.31
N LYS A 262 25.74 -18.86 -6.19
CA LYS A 262 26.48 -18.14 -7.25
C LYS A 262 25.69 -17.98 -8.56
N LEU A 263 24.37 -17.81 -8.44
CA LEU A 263 23.42 -17.66 -9.57
C LEU A 263 22.97 -16.21 -9.80
N SER A 264 23.40 -15.25 -8.97
CA SER A 264 22.93 -13.86 -9.02
C SER A 264 23.13 -13.14 -10.36
N ALA A 265 24.17 -13.51 -11.14
CA ALA A 265 24.39 -12.94 -12.46
C ALA A 265 23.46 -13.52 -13.54
N ARG A 266 22.94 -14.73 -13.32
CA ARG A 266 22.18 -15.51 -14.30
C ARG A 266 20.67 -15.36 -14.12
N VAL A 267 20.18 -15.43 -12.89
CA VAL A 267 18.74 -15.47 -12.59
C VAL A 267 18.25 -14.08 -12.19
N LYS A 268 17.22 -13.58 -12.87
CA LYS A 268 16.58 -12.29 -12.56
C LYS A 268 15.55 -12.47 -11.45
N VAL A 269 15.38 -11.44 -10.61
CA VAL A 269 14.41 -11.43 -9.51
C VAL A 269 13.42 -10.30 -9.72
N LEU A 270 12.13 -10.59 -9.62
CA LEU A 270 11.02 -9.65 -9.73
C LEU A 270 10.14 -9.78 -8.49
N SER A 271 9.71 -8.65 -7.92
CA SER A 271 8.65 -8.66 -6.90
C SER A 271 7.35 -8.15 -7.52
N TYR A 272 6.19 -8.70 -7.13
CA TYR A 272 4.90 -8.17 -7.56
C TYR A 272 4.25 -7.23 -6.52
N TYR A 273 4.98 -6.85 -5.48
CA TYR A 273 4.67 -5.66 -4.69
C TYR A 273 5.93 -5.01 -4.08
N PHE A 274 5.83 -3.74 -3.72
CA PHE A 274 6.96 -2.94 -3.25
C PHE A 274 7.12 -2.97 -1.72
N GLY A 275 8.35 -2.81 -1.25
CA GLY A 275 8.68 -2.71 0.16
C GLY A 275 10.16 -2.35 0.35
N PRO A 276 10.62 -2.07 1.59
CA PRO A 276 11.98 -1.56 1.80
C PRO A 276 13.09 -2.49 1.32
N ALA A 277 12.94 -3.80 1.49
CA ALA A 277 13.91 -4.77 1.00
C ALA A 277 13.97 -4.79 -0.53
N VAL A 278 12.81 -4.67 -1.17
CA VAL A 278 12.67 -4.61 -2.63
C VAL A 278 13.24 -3.30 -3.17
N HIS A 279 12.95 -2.16 -2.54
CA HIS A 279 13.54 -0.86 -2.86
C HIS A 279 15.07 -0.95 -2.92
N ARG A 280 15.70 -1.41 -1.82
CA ARG A 280 17.15 -1.59 -1.77
C ARG A 280 17.66 -2.63 -2.77
N GLY A 281 16.86 -3.66 -3.05
CA GLY A 281 17.17 -4.68 -4.04
C GLY A 281 17.26 -4.10 -5.46
N ILE A 282 16.34 -3.21 -5.80
CA ILE A 282 16.31 -2.49 -7.08
C ILE A 282 17.46 -1.48 -7.16
N GLU A 283 17.68 -0.68 -6.11
CA GLU A 283 18.81 0.26 -6.05
C GLU A 283 20.17 -0.43 -6.24
N ARG A 284 20.32 -1.65 -5.73
CA ARG A 284 21.54 -2.46 -5.86
C ARG A 284 21.61 -3.28 -7.15
N GLY A 285 20.58 -3.23 -8.00
CA GLY A 285 20.49 -4.01 -9.24
C GLY A 285 20.35 -5.52 -9.06
N VAL A 286 19.99 -6.00 -7.86
CA VAL A 286 19.77 -7.42 -7.56
C VAL A 286 18.31 -7.84 -7.70
N MET A 287 17.40 -6.88 -7.82
CA MET A 287 16.00 -7.08 -8.22
C MET A 287 15.71 -6.14 -9.39
N ALA A 288 14.88 -6.60 -10.33
CA ALA A 288 14.63 -5.86 -11.57
C ALA A 288 13.61 -4.74 -11.38
N ALA A 289 12.46 -5.06 -10.78
CA ALA A 289 11.38 -4.12 -10.56
C ALA A 289 10.41 -4.61 -9.47
N ALA A 290 9.48 -3.73 -9.10
CA ALA A 290 8.23 -4.09 -8.45
C ALA A 290 7.17 -2.98 -8.61
N PRO A 291 5.88 -3.33 -8.75
CA PRO A 291 4.81 -2.37 -8.64
C PRO A 291 4.61 -1.96 -7.17
N SER A 292 4.30 -0.70 -6.94
CA SER A 292 3.82 -0.15 -5.67
C SER A 292 2.39 0.31 -5.84
N ASP A 293 1.52 -0.13 -4.95
CA ASP A 293 0.15 0.37 -4.80
C ASP A 293 0.08 1.65 -3.95
N VAL A 294 1.22 2.27 -3.62
CA VAL A 294 1.31 3.55 -2.89
C VAL A 294 0.43 3.60 -1.61
N PRO A 295 0.62 2.68 -0.64
CA PRO A 295 -0.25 2.51 0.53
C PRO A 295 -0.39 3.76 1.42
N GLY A 296 0.68 4.54 1.57
CA GLY A 296 0.64 5.81 2.27
C GLY A 296 -0.27 6.82 1.57
N LEU A 297 -0.29 6.84 0.24
CA LEU A 297 -1.18 7.71 -0.52
C LEU A 297 -2.64 7.23 -0.46
N GLN A 298 -2.90 5.93 -0.54
CA GLN A 298 -4.23 5.36 -0.29
C GLN A 298 -4.77 5.74 1.10
N ALA A 299 -3.89 5.76 2.11
CA ALA A 299 -4.24 6.20 3.45
C ALA A 299 -4.60 7.70 3.53
N ARG A 300 -3.89 8.58 2.80
CA ARG A 300 -4.25 10.00 2.68
C ARG A 300 -5.62 10.15 2.01
N LEU A 301 -5.87 9.42 0.92
CA LEU A 301 -7.17 9.39 0.25
C LEU A 301 -8.29 8.94 1.19
N ALA A 302 -8.08 7.92 2.02
CA ALA A 302 -9.09 7.46 2.98
C ALA A 302 -9.48 8.53 4.01
N VAL A 303 -8.51 9.30 4.51
CA VAL A 303 -8.77 10.42 5.42
C VAL A 303 -9.52 11.55 4.69
N ASP A 304 -9.13 11.89 3.46
CA ASP A 304 -9.83 12.92 2.66
C ASP A 304 -11.29 12.52 2.37
N LEU A 305 -11.52 11.25 1.99
CA LEU A 305 -12.85 10.70 1.76
C LEU A 305 -13.73 10.70 3.01
N ALA A 306 -13.16 10.38 4.18
CA ALA A 306 -13.90 10.45 5.45
C ALA A 306 -14.39 11.88 5.72
N VAL A 307 -13.52 12.88 5.55
CA VAL A 307 -13.88 14.30 5.76
C VAL A 307 -14.89 14.78 4.72
N ARG A 308 -14.72 14.45 3.43
CA ARG A 308 -15.71 14.77 2.40
C ARG A 308 -17.08 14.19 2.70
N ALA A 309 -17.13 12.94 3.16
CA ALA A 309 -18.38 12.29 3.54
C ALA A 309 -19.05 12.98 4.74
N LEU A 310 -18.27 13.35 5.76
CA LEU A 310 -18.76 14.13 6.92
C LEU A 310 -19.30 15.51 6.53
N GLU A 311 -18.62 16.18 5.59
CA GLU A 311 -18.96 17.52 5.12
C GLU A 311 -19.92 17.53 3.92
N LYS A 312 -20.43 16.35 3.54
CA LYS A 312 -21.36 16.16 2.41
C LYS A 312 -20.86 16.76 1.09
N LYS A 313 -19.54 16.83 0.91
CA LYS A 313 -18.91 17.24 -0.34
C LYS A 313 -18.98 16.09 -1.36
N PRO A 314 -18.94 16.34 -2.68
CA PRO A 314 -18.82 15.28 -3.66
C PRO A 314 -17.50 14.49 -3.51
N TYR A 315 -17.59 13.16 -3.65
CA TYR A 315 -16.44 12.26 -3.64
C TYR A 315 -16.70 10.98 -4.45
N PRO A 316 -15.65 10.39 -5.06
CA PRO A 316 -15.74 9.05 -5.63
C PRO A 316 -15.87 7.98 -4.53
N ARG A 317 -16.79 7.03 -4.70
CA ARG A 317 -17.04 5.98 -3.69
C ARG A 317 -16.05 4.81 -3.75
N HIS A 318 -15.30 4.66 -4.82
CA HIS A 318 -14.25 3.66 -4.91
C HIS A 318 -13.12 4.19 -5.78
N LEU A 319 -11.94 4.37 -5.17
CA LEU A 319 -10.75 4.78 -5.90
C LEU A 319 -9.47 4.13 -5.36
N SER A 320 -8.41 4.27 -6.14
CA SER A 320 -7.03 4.02 -5.74
C SER A 320 -6.14 5.08 -6.36
N ALA A 321 -5.01 5.35 -5.72
CA ALA A 321 -3.92 5.98 -6.44
C ALA A 321 -3.34 4.98 -7.48
N PRO A 322 -2.82 5.47 -8.62
CA PRO A 322 -2.32 4.61 -9.68
C PRO A 322 -1.14 3.78 -9.20
N ILE A 323 -1.08 2.53 -9.66
CA ILE A 323 0.06 1.66 -9.40
C ILE A 323 1.30 2.25 -10.06
N GLN A 324 2.38 2.35 -9.28
CA GLN A 324 3.67 2.84 -9.74
C GLN A 324 4.62 1.67 -9.92
N LEU A 325 5.00 1.38 -11.17
CA LEU A 325 6.04 0.40 -11.44
C LEU A 325 7.41 1.02 -11.19
N ILE A 326 8.15 0.45 -10.24
CA ILE A 326 9.47 0.94 -9.82
C ILE A 326 10.54 -0.04 -10.31
N ASP A 327 11.54 0.46 -11.02
CA ASP A 327 12.65 -0.31 -11.58
C ASP A 327 13.98 0.46 -11.48
N GLY A 328 15.07 -0.13 -11.98
CA GLY A 328 16.39 0.51 -11.93
C GLY A 328 16.47 1.87 -12.65
N ALA A 329 15.56 2.19 -13.59
CA ALA A 329 15.59 3.44 -14.34
C ALA A 329 14.94 4.62 -13.58
N ASN A 330 13.99 4.31 -12.67
CA ASN A 330 13.22 5.32 -11.95
C ASN A 330 13.35 5.26 -10.41
N VAL A 331 13.95 4.23 -9.82
CA VAL A 331 14.02 4.04 -8.35
C VAL A 331 14.59 5.26 -7.59
N GLY A 332 15.56 5.97 -8.17
CA GLY A 332 16.13 7.20 -7.58
C GLY A 332 15.38 8.51 -7.92
N LYS A 333 14.25 8.42 -8.62
CA LYS A 333 13.47 9.58 -9.12
C LYS A 333 12.02 9.57 -8.63
N VAL A 334 11.48 8.39 -8.31
CA VAL A 334 10.10 8.24 -7.84
C VAL A 334 9.97 8.81 -6.43
N ASP A 335 8.88 9.54 -6.17
CA ASP A 335 8.51 9.94 -4.81
C ASP A 335 7.99 8.73 -4.03
N LEU A 336 8.83 8.22 -3.13
CA LEU A 336 8.49 7.09 -2.27
C LEU A 336 7.64 7.48 -1.06
N SER A 337 7.36 8.76 -0.82
CA SER A 337 6.60 9.21 0.35
C SER A 337 5.16 8.70 0.40
N GLY A 338 4.62 8.28 -0.75
CA GLY A 338 3.34 7.59 -0.88
C GLY A 338 3.45 6.07 -0.69
N SER A 339 4.63 5.48 -0.82
CA SER A 339 4.85 4.03 -0.79
C SER A 339 5.51 3.52 0.48
N LEU A 340 6.41 4.31 1.07
CA LEU A 340 7.21 3.98 2.24
C LEU A 340 7.09 5.10 3.29
N ALA A 341 7.04 4.73 4.56
CA ALA A 341 7.26 5.69 5.63
C ALA A 341 8.72 6.19 5.59
N PRO A 342 8.99 7.45 5.99
CA PRO A 342 10.34 7.96 6.11
C PRO A 342 11.21 7.07 7.02
N GLU A 343 12.51 7.03 6.73
CA GLU A 343 13.46 6.31 7.58
C GLU A 343 13.38 6.80 9.03
N GLY A 344 13.36 5.87 9.98
CA GLY A 344 13.24 6.19 11.41
C GLY A 344 11.84 6.61 11.87
N PHE A 345 10.83 6.68 10.99
CA PHE A 345 9.46 6.95 11.39
C PHE A 345 8.97 5.92 12.41
N ARG A 346 8.36 6.42 13.49
CA ARG A 346 7.76 5.61 14.55
C ARG A 346 6.26 5.72 14.46
N ALA A 347 5.57 4.62 14.74
CA ALA A 347 4.11 4.58 14.72
C ALA A 347 3.51 5.67 15.62
N ILE A 348 2.55 6.41 15.07
CA ILE A 348 1.79 7.43 15.80
C ILE A 348 0.34 6.93 15.92
N PHE A 349 -0.17 6.89 17.14
CA PHE A 349 -1.51 6.36 17.43
C PHE A 349 -2.57 7.45 17.60
N SER A 350 -2.16 8.72 17.70
CA SER A 350 -3.10 9.82 17.69
C SER A 350 -2.48 11.14 17.27
N VAL A 351 -3.26 12.00 16.63
CA VAL A 351 -2.90 13.40 16.37
C VAL A 351 -4.03 14.34 16.76
N ASN A 352 -3.64 15.58 17.09
CA ASN A 352 -4.55 16.69 17.36
C ASN A 352 -5.59 16.37 18.45
N LYS A 353 -5.23 15.63 19.51
CA LYS A 353 -6.13 15.44 20.66
C LYS A 353 -6.48 16.78 21.30
#